data_AF-A0A2N8L0Q4-F1
#
_entry.id   AF-A0A2N8L0Q4-F1
#
_cell.length_a   1.000
_cell.length_b   1.000
_cell.length_c   1.000
_cell.angle_alpha   90.00
_cell.angle_beta   90.00
_cell.angle_gamma   90.00
#
_symmetry.space_group_name_H-M   'P 1'
#
loop_
_entity.id
_entity.type
_entity.pdbx_description
1 polymer ?
#
loop_
_entity_poly.entity_id
_entity_poly.type
_entity_poly.pdbx_seq_one_letter_code
_entity_poly.pdbx_strand_id
1 'polypeptide(L)'
;MATDPKPRPPERLSLTGSQTLSVDQDLTVTVGRKLRIEAADSLELVVGKTRLLLKKDGSILIQGGRVQIEASGTVDVKAGTDVKLRGSKITQN
;
A
#
# COMPACT_ATOMS: atom_id res chain seq x y z
N MET A 1 21.52 -34.75 22.98
CA MET A 1 20.74 -34.61 21.74
C MET A 1 19.59 -33.66 22.04
N ALA A 2 19.80 -32.35 21.87
CA ALA A 2 18.74 -31.36 22.10
C ALA A 2 17.79 -31.43 20.90
N THR A 3 16.55 -31.83 21.14
CA THR A 3 15.49 -31.84 20.14
C THR A 3 15.19 -30.40 19.74
N ASP A 4 15.47 -30.07 18.49
CA ASP A 4 15.18 -28.80 17.84
C ASP A 4 13.68 -28.45 18.01
N PRO A 5 13.30 -27.25 18.51
CA PRO A 5 11.90 -26.90 18.71
C PRO A 5 11.17 -26.84 17.36
N LYS A 6 10.17 -27.72 17.22
CA LYS A 6 9.26 -27.78 16.06
C LYS A 6 8.69 -26.37 15.75
N PRO A 7 8.80 -25.86 14.51
CA PRO A 7 8.28 -24.55 14.16
C PRO A 7 6.77 -24.46 14.44
N ARG A 8 6.36 -23.39 15.13
CA ARG A 8 4.95 -23.14 15.46
C ARG A 8 4.13 -23.03 14.17
N PRO A 9 2.94 -23.66 14.12
CA PRO A 9 2.04 -23.49 12.98
C PRO A 9 1.58 -22.03 12.87
N PRO A 10 1.25 -21.54 11.67
CA PRO A 10 0.72 -20.20 11.49
C PRO A 10 -0.66 -20.08 12.16
N GLU A 11 -0.87 -18.98 12.87
CA GLU A 11 -2.18 -18.60 13.38
C GLU A 11 -3.05 -18.11 12.22
N ARG A 12 -4.34 -18.49 12.21
CA ARG A 12 -5.28 -18.15 11.14
C ARG A 12 -6.61 -17.69 11.74
N LEU A 13 -6.99 -16.48 11.41
CA LEU A 13 -8.33 -15.95 11.64
C LEU A 13 -9.11 -15.98 10.32
N SER A 14 -10.36 -16.43 10.36
CA SER A 14 -11.26 -16.41 9.21
C SER A 14 -12.61 -15.91 9.66
N LEU A 15 -13.12 -14.87 8.97
CA LEU A 15 -14.39 -14.23 9.24
C LEU A 15 -15.26 -14.34 7.98
N THR A 16 -16.54 -14.65 8.17
CA THR A 16 -17.52 -14.74 7.06
C THR A 16 -18.29 -13.44 6.84
N GLY A 17 -18.32 -12.57 7.84
CA GLY A 17 -18.99 -11.27 7.81
C GLY A 17 -18.02 -10.10 7.71
N SER A 18 -18.52 -8.90 8.00
CA SER A 18 -17.73 -7.67 8.03
C SER A 18 -16.88 -7.56 9.29
N GLN A 19 -15.66 -7.03 9.15
CA GLN A 19 -14.79 -6.65 10.26
C GLN A 19 -14.63 -5.13 10.30
N THR A 20 -14.76 -4.52 11.47
CA THR A 20 -14.43 -3.12 11.73
C THR A 20 -13.46 -3.05 12.90
N LEU A 21 -12.37 -2.30 12.73
CA LEU A 21 -11.38 -2.03 13.77
C LEU A 21 -11.40 -0.54 14.07
N SER A 22 -11.72 -0.16 15.30
CA SER A 22 -11.64 1.21 15.80
C SER A 22 -10.52 1.30 16.83
N VAL A 23 -9.66 2.31 16.69
CA VAL A 23 -8.54 2.58 17.59
C VAL A 23 -8.57 4.07 17.89
N ASP A 24 -8.65 4.44 19.17
CA ASP A 24 -8.80 5.84 19.58
C ASP A 24 -7.48 6.62 19.61
N GLN A 25 -6.36 5.91 19.54
CA GLN A 25 -5.00 6.45 19.53
C GLN A 25 -4.21 5.83 18.37
N ASP A 26 -3.05 5.24 18.64
CA ASP A 26 -2.13 4.76 17.62
C ASP A 26 -2.30 3.26 17.33
N LEU A 27 -2.29 2.93 16.04
CA LEU A 27 -2.18 1.54 15.56
C LEU A 27 -0.80 1.33 14.91
N THR A 28 0.01 0.44 15.48
CA THR A 28 1.27 0.00 14.89
C THR A 28 1.16 -1.44 14.40
N VAL A 29 1.51 -1.69 13.14
CA VAL A 29 1.53 -3.04 12.54
C VAL A 29 2.96 -3.37 12.11
N THR A 30 3.59 -4.33 12.79
CA THR A 30 4.94 -4.80 12.47
C THR A 30 4.89 -6.19 11.87
N VAL A 31 5.41 -6.36 10.65
CA VAL A 31 5.46 -7.65 9.95
C VAL A 31 6.91 -8.02 9.69
N GLY A 32 7.36 -9.13 10.28
CA GLY A 32 8.78 -9.54 10.21
C GLY A 32 9.24 -10.06 8.85
N ARG A 33 8.33 -10.34 7.91
CA ARG A 33 8.69 -10.83 6.56
C ARG A 33 7.92 -10.12 5.44
N LYS A 34 6.68 -10.53 5.16
CA LYS A 34 5.89 -10.02 4.02
C LYS A 34 4.47 -9.69 4.44
N LEU A 35 4.03 -8.48 4.14
CA LEU A 35 2.64 -8.07 4.19
C LEU A 35 2.02 -8.21 2.79
N ARG A 36 0.90 -8.92 2.69
CA ARG A 36 0.07 -8.98 1.49
C ARG A 36 -1.35 -8.60 1.88
N ILE A 37 -1.90 -7.59 1.22
CA ILE A 37 -3.29 -7.18 1.37
C ILE A 37 -3.95 -7.45 0.02
N GLU A 38 -5.05 -8.17 0.05
CA GLU A 38 -5.82 -8.53 -1.14
C GLU A 38 -7.27 -8.12 -0.91
N ALA A 39 -7.81 -7.32 -1.83
CA ALA A 39 -9.17 -6.81 -1.78
C ALA A 39 -9.82 -7.07 -3.14
N ALA A 40 -11.10 -7.48 -3.13
CA ALA A 40 -11.82 -7.86 -4.34
C ALA A 40 -12.21 -6.66 -5.22
N ASP A 41 -12.61 -5.54 -4.60
CA ASP A 41 -13.11 -4.36 -5.32
C ASP A 41 -12.16 -3.17 -5.28
N SER A 42 -11.69 -2.80 -4.10
CA SER A 42 -10.78 -1.66 -3.92
C SER A 42 -10.01 -1.71 -2.61
N LEU A 43 -8.87 -1.02 -2.58
CA LEU A 43 -8.10 -0.71 -1.38
C LEU A 43 -7.92 0.81 -1.30
N GLU A 44 -8.43 1.43 -0.24
CA GLU A 44 -8.35 2.88 -0.02
C GLU A 44 -7.64 3.18 1.30
N LEU A 45 -6.65 4.06 1.27
CA LEU A 45 -6.00 4.63 2.45
C LEU A 45 -6.30 6.11 2.50
N VAL A 46 -7.02 6.53 3.55
CA VAL A 46 -7.43 7.92 3.76
C VAL A 46 -6.70 8.47 4.98
N VAL A 47 -6.03 9.61 4.80
CA VAL A 47 -5.38 10.34 5.90
C VAL A 47 -5.80 11.81 5.79
N GLY A 48 -6.82 12.18 6.57
CA GLY A 48 -7.44 13.51 6.49
C GLY A 48 -7.99 13.78 5.08
N LYS A 49 -7.33 14.68 4.33
CA LYS A 49 -7.69 15.04 2.94
C LYS A 49 -6.89 14.27 1.87
N THR A 50 -5.90 13.50 2.28
CA THR A 50 -5.04 12.72 1.38
C THR A 50 -5.67 11.34 1.17
N ARG A 51 -5.60 10.84 -0.06
CA ARG A 51 -6.17 9.55 -0.46
C ARG A 51 -5.21 8.80 -1.38
N LEU A 52 -5.01 7.53 -1.09
CA LEU A 52 -4.43 6.54 -2.00
C LEU A 52 -5.49 5.47 -2.29
N LEU A 53 -5.89 5.31 -3.55
CA LEU A 53 -6.95 4.38 -3.94
C LEU A 53 -6.46 3.46 -5.06
N LEU A 54 -6.62 2.15 -4.84
CA LEU A 54 -6.43 1.10 -5.83
C LEU A 54 -7.78 0.46 -6.12
N LYS A 55 -8.10 0.26 -7.39
CA LYS A 55 -9.36 -0.36 -7.84
C LYS A 55 -9.11 -1.66 -8.57
N LYS A 56 -10.12 -2.53 -8.62
CA LYS A 56 -10.06 -3.79 -9.39
C LYS A 56 -9.84 -3.61 -10.90
N ASP A 57 -10.14 -2.43 -11.44
CA ASP A 57 -9.90 -2.09 -12.85
C ASP A 57 -8.42 -1.75 -13.14
N GLY A 58 -7.55 -1.77 -12.13
CA GLY A 58 -6.12 -1.45 -12.25
C GLY A 58 -5.80 0.04 -12.07
N SER A 59 -6.80 0.91 -11.91
CA SER A 59 -6.59 2.33 -11.66
C SER A 59 -5.96 2.57 -10.29
N ILE A 60 -4.92 3.41 -10.26
CA ILE A 60 -4.29 3.89 -9.04
C ILE A 60 -4.46 5.41 -8.99
N LEU A 61 -4.98 5.92 -7.88
CA LEU A 61 -5.19 7.33 -7.64
C LEU A 61 -4.42 7.76 -6.40
N ILE A 62 -3.54 8.75 -6.57
CA ILE A 62 -2.82 9.41 -5.49
C ILE A 62 -3.28 10.86 -5.44
N GLN A 63 -3.94 11.26 -4.36
CA GLN A 63 -4.45 12.61 -4.15
C GLN A 63 -3.90 13.18 -2.85
N GLY A 64 -3.25 14.34 -2.93
CA GLY A 64 -2.68 15.03 -1.78
C GLY A 64 -2.12 16.40 -2.18
N GLY A 65 -1.68 17.19 -1.19
CA GLY A 65 -1.12 18.53 -1.43
C GLY A 65 0.30 18.51 -1.98
N ARG A 66 1.19 17.69 -1.38
CA ARG A 66 2.58 17.49 -1.81
C ARG A 66 2.86 16.00 -1.90
N VAL A 67 3.46 15.58 -3.02
CA VAL A 67 3.95 14.21 -3.23
C VAL A 67 5.45 14.29 -3.54
N GLN A 68 6.25 13.51 -2.83
CA GLN A 68 7.71 13.44 -2.99
C GLN A 68 8.07 11.97 -3.22
N ILE A 69 8.82 11.72 -4.29
CA ILE A 69 9.29 10.39 -4.67
C ILE A 69 10.81 10.46 -4.68
N GLU A 70 11.45 9.72 -3.80
CA GLU A 70 12.90 9.59 -3.71
C GLU A 70 13.28 8.14 -3.96
N ALA A 71 14.26 7.93 -4.83
CA ALA A 71 14.80 6.62 -5.13
C ALA A 71 16.32 6.73 -5.19
N SER A 72 17.02 5.75 -4.61
CA SER A 72 18.48 5.66 -4.70
C SER A 72 18.95 5.09 -6.05
N GLY A 73 18.08 4.36 -6.73
CA GLY A 73 18.31 3.80 -8.06
C GLY A 73 17.42 4.45 -9.12
N THR A 74 17.02 3.66 -10.11
CA THR A 74 16.23 4.13 -11.25
C THR A 74 14.73 4.16 -10.93
N VAL A 75 14.03 5.17 -11.46
CA VAL A 75 12.56 5.21 -11.54
C VAL A 75 12.15 5.09 -13.01
N ASP A 76 11.54 3.96 -13.38
CA ASP A 76 11.03 3.72 -14.72
C ASP A 76 9.54 4.07 -14.82
N VAL A 77 9.17 4.95 -15.75
CA VAL A 77 7.77 5.26 -16.09
C VAL A 77 7.54 4.95 -17.57
N LYS A 78 6.71 3.94 -17.84
CA LYS A 78 6.40 3.47 -19.20
C LYS A 78 4.88 3.53 -19.41
N ALA A 79 4.45 4.11 -20.53
CA ALA A 79 3.06 4.11 -20.97
C ALA A 79 2.97 3.54 -22.37
N GLY A 80 1.93 2.74 -22.65
CA GLY A 80 1.66 2.22 -23.99
C GLY A 80 1.08 3.28 -24.95
N THR A 81 0.58 4.40 -24.40
CA THR A 81 0.04 5.52 -25.15
C THR A 81 0.69 6.83 -24.69
N ASP A 82 0.03 7.58 -23.82
CA ASP A 82 0.45 8.93 -23.43
C ASP A 82 0.89 8.99 -21.97
N VAL A 83 1.93 9.78 -21.70
CA VAL A 83 2.19 10.33 -20.37
C VAL A 83 1.86 11.81 -20.38
N LYS A 84 0.88 12.23 -19.57
CA LYS A 84 0.49 13.64 -19.44
C LYS A 84 1.09 14.21 -18.16
N LEU A 85 2.09 15.08 -18.30
CA LEU A 85 2.68 15.82 -17.18
C LEU A 85 2.26 17.29 -17.26
N ARG A 86 1.72 17.82 -16.16
CA ARG A 86 1.33 19.23 -16.05
C ARG A 86 1.88 19.79 -14.75
N GLY A 87 2.66 20.86 -14.86
CA GLY A 87 3.17 21.63 -13.73
C GLY A 87 3.54 23.02 -14.21
N SER A 88 3.56 23.99 -13.32
CA SER A 88 4.04 25.35 -13.64
C SER A 88 5.53 25.36 -14.01
N LYS A 89 6.29 24.37 -13.52
CA LYS A 89 7.69 24.11 -13.88
C LYS A 89 7.97 22.61 -13.85
N ILE A 90 8.61 22.09 -14.90
CA ILE A 90 9.13 20.73 -14.99
C ILE A 90 10.64 20.83 -15.26
N THR A 91 11.45 20.17 -14.44
CA THR A 91 12.92 20.15 -14.60
C THR A 91 13.35 18.70 -14.80
N GLN A 92 14.12 18.47 -15.87
CA GLN A 92 14.64 17.16 -16.26
C GLN A 92 16.12 17.41 -16.56
N ASN A 93 17.02 16.97 -15.67
CA ASN A 93 18.46 17.15 -15.80
C ASN A 93 19.13 15.79 -15.95
#